data_AF-A0A8S2Z2M0-F1
#
_entry.id   AF-A0A8S2Z2M0-F1
#
_cell.length_a   1.000
_cell.length_b   1.000
_cell.length_c   1.000
_cell.angle_alpha   90.00
_cell.angle_beta   90.00
_cell.angle_gamma   90.00
#
_symmetry.space_group_name_H-M   'P 1'
#
loop_
_entity.id
_entity.type
_entity.pdbx_description
1 polymer ?
#
loop_
_entity_poly.entity_id
_entity_poly.type
_entity_poly.pdbx_seq_one_letter_code
_entity_poly.pdbx_strand_id
1 'polypeptide(L)' 'GHHVRLSGQDVERGTFSHRHHVLHDQEKDLVFHVPMNYLSPTQGHYTICNSSLSEFAALGFELGYSTTNPNSLVIWEAQF' A
#
# COMPACT_ATOMS: atom_id res chain seq x y z
N GLY A 1 -16.18 0.88 -5.85
CA GLY A 1 -15.00 0.76 -6.74
C GLY A 1 -14.26 -0.54 -6.47
N HIS A 2 -13.13 -0.80 -7.14
CA HIS A 2 -12.27 -1.96 -6.86
C HIS A 2 -11.36 -1.72 -5.66
N HIS A 3 -11.06 -2.76 -4.87
CA HIS A 3 -10.04 -2.68 -3.82
C HIS A 3 -8.66 -2.63 -4.45
N VAL A 4 -7.80 -1.75 -3.94
CA VAL A 4 -6.39 -1.67 -4.34
C VAL A 4 -5.52 -1.99 -3.12
N ARG A 5 -4.56 -2.90 -3.29
CA ARG A 5 -3.54 -3.24 -2.30
C ARG A 5 -2.16 -3.01 -2.91
N LEU A 6 -1.36 -2.14 -2.29
CA LEU A 6 0.04 -1.89 -2.62
C LEU A 6 0.92 -2.27 -1.44
N SER A 7 1.86 -3.18 -1.66
CA SER A 7 2.81 -3.62 -0.63
C SER A 7 4.24 -3.62 -1.18
N GLY A 8 5.21 -3.53 -0.28
CA GLY A 8 6.63 -3.54 -0.61
C GLY A 8 7.43 -2.73 0.39
N GLN A 9 8.75 -2.70 0.24
CA GLN A 9 9.61 -1.93 1.14
C GLN A 9 9.49 -0.43 0.83
N ASP A 10 9.26 0.38 1.86
CA ASP A 10 9.10 1.85 1.78
C ASP A 10 8.00 2.36 0.82
N VAL A 11 7.06 1.52 0.39
CA VAL A 11 6.06 1.85 -0.63
C VAL A 11 5.15 3.02 -0.25
N GLU A 12 4.96 3.28 1.04
CA GLU A 12 4.14 4.39 1.54
C GLU A 12 4.65 5.76 1.07
N ARG A 13 5.98 5.93 1.08
CA ARG A 13 6.69 7.11 0.56
C ARG A 13 7.13 6.91 -0.89
N GLY A 14 7.49 5.67 -1.23
CA GLY A 14 8.26 5.25 -2.39
C GLY A 14 9.77 5.34 -2.12
N THR A 15 10.53 4.35 -2.59
CA THR A 15 12.01 4.31 -2.48
C THR A 15 12.62 5.65 -2.89
N PHE A 16 12.18 6.17 -4.04
CA PHE A 16 12.66 7.41 -4.65
C PHE A 16 11.87 8.66 -4.23
N SER A 17 11.11 8.62 -3.13
CA SER A 17 10.31 9.76 -2.61
C SER A 17 9.42 10.43 -3.66
N HIS A 18 8.79 9.61 -4.51
CA HIS A 18 7.96 10.10 -5.62
C HIS A 18 6.46 9.90 -5.38
N ARG A 19 6.07 9.15 -4.33
CA ARG A 19 4.70 8.66 -4.16
C ARG A 19 3.92 9.35 -3.05
N HIS A 20 4.45 9.36 -1.83
CA HIS A 20 3.83 10.02 -0.66
C HIS A 20 2.34 9.69 -0.46
N HIS A 21 1.97 8.42 -0.55
CA HIS A 21 0.58 7.99 -0.33
C HIS A 21 0.18 7.98 1.15
N VAL A 22 1.17 7.93 2.06
CA VAL A 22 0.98 8.15 3.50
C VAL A 22 1.69 9.44 3.89
N LEU A 23 0.93 10.38 4.45
CA LEU A 23 1.42 11.67 4.93
C LEU A 23 1.53 11.62 6.44
N HIS A 24 2.74 11.79 6.98
CA HIS A 24 2.99 11.79 8.42
C HIS A 24 2.97 13.22 8.96
N ASP A 25 2.27 13.42 10.08
CA ASP A 25 2.28 14.67 10.83
C ASP A 25 3.70 14.93 11.37
N GLN A 26 4.18 16.16 11.20
CA GLN A 26 5.56 16.53 11.57
C GLN A 26 5.71 16.85 13.07
N GLU A 27 4.62 17.16 13.75
CA GLU A 27 4.62 17.53 15.17
C GLU A 27 4.20 16.34 16.06
N LYS A 28 3.44 15.39 15.50
CA LYS A 28 2.89 14.24 16.23
C LYS A 28 3.31 12.93 15.59
N ASP A 29 4.13 12.17 16.31
CA ASP A 29 4.51 10.84 15.88
C ASP A 29 3.30 9.90 15.75
N LEU A 30 3.40 8.94 14.84
CA LEU A 30 2.36 7.93 14.51
C LEU A 30 1.02 8.48 14.03
N VAL A 31 0.89 9.81 13.89
CA VAL A 31 -0.27 10.43 13.25
C VAL A 31 0.00 10.50 11.76
N PHE A 32 -0.85 9.85 10.97
CA PHE A 32 -0.73 9.86 9.53
C PHE A 32 -2.10 9.98 8.84
N HIS A 33 -2.07 10.40 7.59
CA HIS A 33 -3.22 10.49 6.72
C HIS A 33 -2.95 9.79 5.38
N VAL A 34 -3.94 9.07 4.86
CA VAL A 34 -3.88 8.39 3.57
C VAL A 34 -4.91 9.01 2.63
N PRO A 35 -4.55 10.02 1.81
CA PRO A 35 -5.51 10.76 0.98
C PRO A 35 -6.36 9.87 0.06
N MET A 36 -5.77 8.78 -0.43
CA MET A 36 -6.43 7.81 -1.31
C MET A 36 -7.65 7.12 -0.68
N ASN A 37 -7.80 7.16 0.65
CA ASN A 37 -8.98 6.65 1.35
C ASN A 37 -10.18 7.62 1.39
N TYR A 38 -10.04 8.85 0.85
CA TYR A 38 -11.03 9.93 0.99
C TYR A 38 -11.42 10.62 -0.33
N LEU A 39 -11.34 9.90 -1.45
CA LEU A 39 -11.69 10.39 -2.79
C LEU A 39 -13.21 10.46 -3.03
N SER A 40 -14.00 9.54 -2.47
CA SER A 40 -15.46 9.48 -2.63
C SER A 40 -16.14 8.65 -1.54
N PRO A 41 -17.39 8.95 -1.15
CA PRO A 41 -18.17 8.10 -0.24
C PRO A 41 -18.41 6.65 -0.72
N THR A 42 -18.31 6.39 -2.03
CA THR A 42 -18.59 5.07 -2.65
C THR A 42 -17.35 4.38 -3.22
N GLN A 43 -16.16 4.90 -2.91
CA GLN A 43 -14.90 4.35 -3.40
C GLN A 43 -14.64 2.91 -2.94
N GLY A 44 -13.77 2.19 -3.67
CA GLY A 44 -13.24 0.94 -3.17
C GLY A 44 -12.22 1.19 -2.05
N HIS A 45 -11.93 0.16 -1.25
CA HIS A 45 -10.89 0.26 -0.23
C HIS A 45 -9.52 0.49 -0.88
N TYR A 46 -8.65 1.22 -0.17
CA TYR A 46 -7.26 1.40 -0.54
C TYR A 46 -6.37 0.96 0.63
N THR A 47 -5.50 -0.01 0.38
CA THR A 47 -4.54 -0.52 1.36
C THR A 47 -3.14 -0.29 0.83
N ILE A 48 -2.31 0.39 1.62
CA ILE A 48 -0.89 0.52 1.38
C ILE A 48 -0.16 0.08 2.64
N CYS A 49 0.92 -0.69 2.48
CA CYS A 49 1.69 -1.17 3.63
C CYS A 49 3.17 -1.35 3.30
N ASN A 50 4.02 -0.74 4.11
CA ASN A 50 5.44 -1.08 4.13
C ASN A 50 5.61 -2.55 4.58
N SER A 51 6.23 -3.37 3.74
CA SER A 51 6.51 -4.77 4.07
C SER A 51 7.71 -4.89 5.00
N SER A 52 7.85 -6.04 5.66
CA SER A 52 9.14 -6.44 6.23
C SER A 52 10.20 -6.55 5.13
N LEU A 53 11.48 -6.56 5.53
CA LEU A 53 12.62 -6.73 4.64
C LEU A 53 12.74 -8.21 4.20
N SER A 54 11.78 -8.65 3.37
CA SER A 54 11.68 -10.00 2.83
C SER A 54 10.91 -9.98 1.51
N GLU A 55 11.56 -10.40 0.43
CA GLU A 55 10.96 -10.43 -0.90
C GLU A 55 10.15 -11.72 -1.09
N PHE A 56 10.72 -12.87 -0.74
CA PHE A 56 10.08 -14.17 -0.97
C PHE A 56 8.75 -14.30 -0.21
N ALA A 57 8.75 -13.97 1.07
CA ALA A 57 7.54 -14.08 1.88
C ALA A 57 6.49 -13.01 1.51
N ALA A 58 6.93 -11.77 1.25
CA ALA A 58 6.02 -10.70 0.85
C ALA A 58 5.34 -11.01 -0.50
N LEU A 59 6.12 -11.36 -1.52
CA LEU A 59 5.58 -11.70 -2.83
C LEU A 59 4.68 -12.94 -2.78
N GLY A 60 5.08 -13.97 -2.00
CA GLY A 60 4.25 -15.16 -1.79
C GLY A 60 2.90 -14.83 -1.13
N PHE A 61 2.89 -13.92 -0.16
CA PHE A 61 1.66 -13.44 0.46
C PHE A 61 0.76 -12.70 -0.55
N GLU A 62 1.32 -11.79 -1.34
CA GLU A 62 0.53 -11.04 -2.35
C GLU A 62 0.00 -11.94 -3.47
N LEU A 63 0.72 -12.99 -3.86
CA LEU A 63 0.22 -14.02 -4.77
C LEU A 63 -1.00 -14.74 -4.16
N GLY A 64 -0.92 -15.14 -2.89
CA GLY A 64 -2.07 -15.70 -2.16
C GLY A 64 -3.26 -14.74 -2.08
N TYR A 65 -3.00 -13.46 -1.84
CA TYR A 65 -4.04 -12.43 -1.77
C TYR A 65 -4.76 -12.25 -3.12
N SER A 66 -4.00 -12.16 -4.22
CA SER A 66 -4.55 -11.94 -5.56
C SER A 66 -5.41 -13.11 -6.06
N THR A 67 -5.05 -14.34 -5.71
CA THR A 67 -5.85 -15.53 -6.05
C THR A 67 -7.15 -15.63 -5.26
N THR A 68 -7.15 -15.13 -4.02
CA THR A 68 -8.33 -15.21 -3.13
C THR A 68 -9.35 -14.09 -3.41
N ASN A 69 -8.89 -12.91 -3.83
CA ASN A 69 -9.75 -11.77 -4.14
C ASN A 69 -9.55 -11.29 -5.59
N PRO A 70 -10.18 -11.97 -6.57
CA PRO A 70 -9.91 -11.75 -8.00
C PRO A 70 -10.35 -10.38 -8.53
N ASN A 71 -11.18 -9.64 -7.78
CA ASN A 71 -11.68 -8.33 -8.18
C ASN A 71 -10.82 -7.16 -7.66
N SER A 72 -9.72 -7.48 -6.96
CA SER A 72 -8.81 -6.48 -6.38
C SER A 72 -7.58 -6.28 -7.23
N LEU A 73 -7.10 -5.05 -7.29
CA LEU A 73 -5.78 -4.74 -7.85
C LEU A 73 -4.73 -4.96 -6.75
N VAL A 74 -3.92 -6.00 -6.91
CA VAL A 74 -2.85 -6.35 -5.96
C VAL A 74 -1.50 -6.05 -6.61
N ILE A 75 -0.69 -5.23 -5.94
CA ILE A 75 0.62 -4.77 -6.41
C ILE A 75 1.66 -5.05 -5.31
N TRP A 76 2.74 -5.71 -5.71
CA TRP A 76 3.98 -5.81 -4.92
C TRP A 76 5.08 -5.02 -5.63
N GLU A 77 5.73 -4.11 -4.92
CA GLU A 77 6.84 -3.29 -5.42
C GLU A 77 8.15 -3.71 -4.76
N ALA A 78 9.10 -4.20 -5.58
CA ALA A 78 10.49 -4.35 -5.17
C ALA A 78 11.13 -2.98 -4.96
N GLN A 79 12.14 -2.90 -4.08
CA GLN A 79 12.77 -1.62 -3.77
C GLN A 79 13.56 -1.04 -4.97
N PHE A 80 14.13 -1.90 -5.82
CA PHE A 80 14.92 -1.57 -7.02
C PHE A 80 14.53 -2.42 -8.22
#